data_AF-A0A960ZIN7-F1
#
_entry.id   AF-A0A960ZIN7-F1
#
_cell.length_a   1.000
_cell.length_b   1.000
_cell.length_c   1.000
_cell.angle_alpha   90.00
_cell.angle_beta   90.00
_cell.angle_gamma   90.00
#
_symmetry.space_group_name_H-M   'P 1'
#
loop_
_entity.id
_entity.type
_entity.pdbx_description
1 polymer ?
#
loop_
_entity_poly.entity_id
_entity_poly.type
_entity_poly.pdbx_seq_one_letter_code
_entity_poly.pdbx_strand_id
1 'polypeptide(L)' 'MSSENRRKISSIRIAKDSVYLTLGSRVIRMEKSTFVSWLQENSRDVKRRSTCSL' A
#
# COMPACT_ATOMS: atom_id res chain seq x y z
N MET A 1 8.88 8.84 -21.17
CA MET A 1 8.01 7.95 -20.39
C MET A 1 8.43 8.04 -18.93
N SER A 2 7.54 8.54 -18.07
CA SER A 2 7.84 8.87 -16.69
C SER A 2 8.36 7.65 -15.93
N SER A 3 9.56 7.78 -15.33
CA SER A 3 9.96 6.96 -14.19
C SER A 3 8.88 7.11 -13.13
N GLU A 4 7.99 6.12 -13.05
CA GLU A 4 7.00 5.99 -12.00
C GLU A 4 7.75 6.06 -10.68
N ASN A 5 7.64 7.19 -9.99
CA ASN A 5 8.33 7.51 -8.76
C ASN A 5 7.73 6.63 -7.65
N ARG A 6 8.04 5.32 -7.68
CA ARG A 6 7.64 4.33 -6.68
C ARG A 6 8.34 4.65 -5.38
N ARG A 7 7.83 5.63 -4.66
CA ARG A 7 8.18 5.81 -3.25
C ARG A 7 7.68 4.56 -2.54
N LYS A 8 8.61 3.65 -2.24
CA LYS A 8 8.33 2.42 -1.52
C LYS A 8 7.68 2.77 -0.19
N ILE A 9 6.62 2.05 0.17
CA ILE A 9 6.05 2.13 1.50
C ILE A 9 7.09 1.61 2.49
N SER A 10 7.53 2.48 3.40
CA SER A 10 8.55 2.16 4.41
C SER A 10 7.92 1.49 5.64
N SER A 11 6.69 1.85 6.00
CA SER A 11 5.92 1.19 7.07
C SER A 11 4.43 1.43 6.92
N ILE A 12 3.63 0.53 7.51
CA ILE A 12 2.17 0.61 7.58
C ILE A 12 1.76 0.46 9.04
N ARG A 13 0.97 1.40 9.58
CA ARG A 13 0.38 1.31 10.92
C ARG A 13 -1.14 1.33 10.82
N ILE A 14 -1.77 0.31 11.38
CA ILE A 14 -3.24 0.15 11.37
C ILE A 14 -3.77 0.53 12.76
N ALA A 15 -4.60 1.56 12.82
CA ALA A 15 -5.40 1.93 13.99
C ALA A 15 -6.85 1.44 13.81
N LYS A 16 -7.72 1.69 14.81
CA LYS A 16 -9.11 1.21 14.83
C LYS A 16 -9.84 1.49 13.50
N ASP A 17 -9.87 2.77 13.09
CA ASP A 17 -10.63 3.24 11.93
C ASP A 17 -9.75 3.81 10.80
N SER A 18 -8.43 3.92 11.01
CA SER A 18 -7.52 4.58 10.08
C SER A 18 -6.22 3.81 9.88
N VAL A 19 -5.66 3.90 8.67
CA VAL A 19 -4.35 3.36 8.29
C VAL A 19 -3.39 4.49 7.99
N TYR A 20 -2.17 4.37 8.48
CA TYR A 20 -1.07 5.31 8.24
C TYR A 20 0.00 4.63 7.40
N LEU A 21 0.27 5.18 6.22
CA LEU A 21 1.33 4.73 5.31
C LEU A 21 2.50 5.70 5.39
N THR A 22 3.68 5.21 5.75
CA THR A 22 4.91 6.01 5.72
C THR A 22 5.61 5.83 4.37
N LEU A 23 5.76 6.91 3.62
CA LEU A 23 6.47 6.99 2.34
C LEU A 23 7.72 7.87 2.52
N GLY A 24 8.85 7.26 2.93
CA GLY A 24 10.05 8.02 3.29
C GLY A 24 9.78 8.94 4.47
N SER A 25 9.91 10.26 4.28
CA SER A 25 9.62 11.27 5.33
C SER A 25 8.16 11.71 5.41
N ARG A 26 7.27 11.17 4.57
CA ARG A 26 5.85 11.55 4.54
C ARG A 26 4.99 10.47 5.18
N VAL A 27 3.98 10.88 5.94
CA VAL A 27 2.95 9.99 6.49
C VAL A 27 1.62 10.34 5.85
N ILE A 28 0.96 9.34 5.26
CA ILE A 28 -0.37 9.45 4.66
C ILE A 28 -1.36 8.75 5.58
N ARG A 29 -2.41 9.45 6.00
CA ARG A 29 -3.54 8.86 6.71
C ARG A 29 -4.66 8.57 5.72
N MET A 30 -5.26 7.39 5.82
CA MET A 30 -6.46 7.02 5.08
C MET A 30 -7.42 6.21 5.96
N GLU A 31 -8.69 6.15 5.58
CA GLU A 31 -9.67 5.30 6.25
C GLU A 31 -9.40 3.82 5.97
N LYS A 32 -9.74 2.97 6.94
CA LYS A 32 -9.55 1.53 6.81
C LYS A 32 -10.33 0.95 5.64
N SER A 33 -11.55 1.43 5.39
CA SER A 33 -12.38 1.04 4.25
C SER A 33 -11.69 1.33 2.92
N THR A 34 -11.21 2.56 2.74
CA THR A 34 -10.46 2.99 1.54
C THR A 34 -9.22 2.14 1.32
N PHE A 35 -8.46 1.85 2.39
CA PHE A 35 -7.28 1.02 2.29
C PHE A 35 -7.60 -0.42 1.85
N VAL A 36 -8.69 -1.01 2.39
CA VAL A 36 -9.14 -2.35 2.01
C VAL A 36 -9.59 -2.38 0.55
N SER A 37 -10.36 -1.39 0.08
CA SER A 37 -10.75 -1.28 -1.33
C SER A 37 -9.52 -1.18 -2.23
N TRP A 38 -8.57 -0.30 -1.88
CA TRP A 38 -7.32 -0.15 -2.62
C TRP A 38 -6.53 -1.46 -2.68
N LEU A 39 -6.43 -2.20 -1.56
CA LEU A 39 -5.80 -3.51 -1.54
C LEU A 39 -6.53 -4.53 -2.41
N GLN A 40 -7.87 -4.54 -2.40
CA GLN A 40 -8.65 -5.46 -3.24
C GLN A 40 -8.43 -5.18 -4.72
N GLU A 41 -8.44 -3.91 -5.13
CA GLU A 41 -8.18 -3.48 -6.50
C GLU A 41 -6.77 -3.87 -6.96
N ASN A 42 -5.74 -3.62 -6.13
CA ASN A 42 -4.35 -3.97 -6.46
C ASN A 42 -4.07 -5.48 -6.33
N SER A 43 -4.77 -6.20 -5.44
CA SER A 43 -4.60 -7.65 -5.27
C SER A 43 -5.17 -8.46 -6.44
N ARG A 44 -6.11 -7.88 -7.19
CA ARG A 44 -6.60 -8.44 -8.46
C ARG A 44 -5.48 -8.50 -9.51
N ASP A 45 -4.44 -7.68 -9.36
CA ASP A 45 -3.19 -7.71 -10.12
C ASP A 45 -2.15 -8.70 -9.53
N VAL A 46 -2.13 -8.88 -8.20
CA VAL A 46 -1.17 -9.74 -7.47
C VAL A 46 -1.39 -11.24 -7.68
N LYS A 47 -2.61 -11.71 -8.00
CA LYS A 47 -2.84 -13.15 -8.33
C LYS A 47 -2.08 -13.64 -9.58
N ARG A 48 -1.40 -12.75 -10.32
CA ARG A 48 -0.56 -13.12 -11.47
C ARG A 48 0.95 -13.22 -11.15
N ARG A 49 1.40 -12.85 -9.95
CA ARG A 49 2.83 -12.94 -9.54
C ARG A 49 3.02 -13.78 -8.28
N SER A 50 2.93 -15.11 -8.46
CA SER A 50 3.42 -16.07 -7.47
C SER A 50 4.94 -16.19 -7.56
N THR A 51 5.69 -15.41 -6.79
CA THR A 51 7.04 -15.80 -6.34
C THR A 51 7.27 -15.22 -4.95
N CYS A 52 7.03 -16.06 -3.94
CA CYS A 52 7.58 -15.92 -2.61
C CYS A 52 9.03 -16.42 -2.68
N SER A 53 10.01 -15.56 -2.41
CA SER A 53 11.38 -15.98 -2.12
C SER A 53 11.71 -15.42 -0.75
N LEU A 54 11.91 -16.34 0.20
CA LEU A 54 12.40 -16.09 1.55
C LEU A 54 13.83 -15.52 1.50
#